data_AF-A0A435A2D7-F1
#
_entry.id   AF-A0A435A2D7-F1
#
_cell.length_a   1.000
_cell.length_b   1.000
_cell.length_c   1.000
_cell.angle_alpha   90.00
_cell.angle_beta   90.00
_cell.angle_gamma   90.00
#
_symmetry.space_group_name_H-M   'P 1'
#
loop_
_entity.id
_entity.type
_entity.pdbx_description
1 polymer ?
#
loop_
_entity_poly.entity_id
_entity_poly.type
_entity_poly.pdbx_seq_one_letter_code
_entity_poly.pdbx_strand_id
1 'polypeptide(L)'
;MTRLLKWERLALEGDFSTMPAPLKWDQSGRFAHFLNGYEVAGGMDALAGLAIAMSGQARKTGKWQGSALDLWLSLFFQQRAHRHTGSEDNDPILDELCEALRVALNQLTPEEAKALALRLKQEAL
;
A
#
# COMPACT_ATOMS: atom_id res chain seq x y z
N MET A 1 15.20 13.63 -10.65
CA MET A 1 14.18 13.31 -9.63
C MET A 1 12.82 13.58 -10.20
N THR A 2 11.96 12.57 -10.30
CA THR A 2 10.59 12.75 -10.80
C THR A 2 9.77 13.46 -9.73
N ARG A 3 9.12 14.56 -10.09
CA ARG A 3 8.27 15.33 -9.17
C ARG A 3 7.08 14.47 -8.72
N LEU A 4 6.78 14.46 -7.42
CA LEU A 4 5.58 13.82 -6.89
C LEU A 4 4.32 14.47 -7.48
N LEU A 5 3.30 13.66 -7.74
CA LEU A 5 1.96 14.11 -8.08
C LEU A 5 1.32 14.84 -6.89
N LYS A 6 0.26 15.60 -7.15
CA LYS A 6 -0.42 16.36 -6.08
C LYS A 6 -0.95 15.42 -4.99
N TRP A 7 -1.62 14.34 -5.37
CA TRP A 7 -2.19 13.38 -4.43
C TRP A 7 -1.11 12.63 -3.64
N GLU A 8 0.03 12.30 -4.27
CA GLU A 8 1.17 11.65 -3.60
C GLU A 8 1.73 12.54 -2.48
N ARG A 9 1.86 13.85 -2.72
CA ARG A 9 2.30 14.80 -1.68
C ARG A 9 1.31 14.90 -0.53
N LEU A 10 0.02 14.90 -0.83
CA LEU A 10 -1.03 14.98 0.19
C LEU A 10 -1.09 13.68 1.02
N ALA A 11 -0.91 12.52 0.38
CA ALA A 11 -0.85 11.23 1.07
C ALA A 11 0.32 11.15 2.07
N LEU A 12 1.47 11.75 1.77
CA LEU A 12 2.59 11.87 2.73
C LEU A 12 2.25 12.74 3.96
N GLU A 13 1.31 13.66 3.80
CA GLU A 13 0.78 14.48 4.89
C GLU A 13 -0.40 13.81 5.62
N GLY A 14 -0.79 12.59 5.21
CA GLY A 14 -1.95 11.86 5.74
C GLY A 14 -3.29 12.25 5.12
N ASP A 15 -3.30 13.08 4.08
CA ASP A 15 -4.50 13.42 3.32
C ASP A 15 -4.66 12.49 2.12
N PHE A 16 -5.52 11.49 2.30
CA PHE A 16 -5.84 10.46 1.30
C PHE A 16 -7.07 10.81 0.43
N SER A 17 -7.69 11.96 0.65
CA SER A 17 -8.94 12.37 -0.02
C SER A 17 -8.80 12.63 -1.52
N THR A 18 -7.57 12.90 -1.95
CA THR A 18 -7.26 13.26 -3.35
C THR A 18 -6.65 12.11 -4.16
N MET A 19 -6.55 10.91 -3.58
CA MET A 19 -6.08 9.73 -4.28
C MET A 19 -6.99 9.41 -5.49
N PRO A 20 -6.43 8.88 -6.60
CA PRO A 20 -7.23 8.40 -7.73
C PRO A 20 -8.31 7.41 -7.26
N ALA A 21 -9.51 7.50 -7.82
CA ALA A 21 -10.62 6.59 -7.53
C ALA A 21 -11.18 6.03 -8.85
N PRO A 22 -10.95 4.73 -9.17
CA PRO A 22 -10.19 3.77 -8.37
C PRO A 22 -8.67 4.04 -8.38
N LEU A 23 -7.96 3.62 -7.33
CA LEU A 23 -6.50 3.52 -7.36
C LEU A 23 -6.13 2.22 -8.06
N LYS A 24 -5.24 2.29 -9.06
CA LYS A 24 -4.79 1.13 -9.83
C LYS A 24 -3.36 0.73 -9.53
N TRP A 25 -3.04 -0.52 -9.84
CA TRP A 25 -1.73 -1.13 -9.65
C TRP A 25 -0.60 -0.30 -10.29
N ASP A 26 -0.79 0.13 -11.54
CA ASP A 26 0.18 0.92 -12.32
C ASP A 26 0.49 2.30 -11.70
N GLN A 27 -0.43 2.85 -10.92
CA GLN A 27 -0.27 4.13 -10.21
C GLN A 27 0.36 3.95 -8.82
N SER A 28 0.32 2.74 -8.27
CA SER A 28 0.62 2.48 -6.86
C SER A 28 2.11 2.28 -6.55
N GLY A 29 2.95 2.03 -7.55
CA GLY A 29 4.35 1.60 -7.34
C GLY A 29 5.17 2.54 -6.46
N ARG A 30 5.11 3.86 -6.70
CA ARG A 30 5.83 4.83 -5.84
C ARG A 30 5.18 4.96 -4.46
N PHE A 31 3.86 5.06 -4.43
CA PHE A 31 3.08 5.21 -3.21
C PHE A 31 3.27 4.04 -2.23
N ALA A 32 3.37 2.81 -2.75
CA ALA A 32 3.64 1.62 -1.96
C ALA A 32 4.93 1.76 -1.13
N HIS A 33 5.95 2.43 -1.68
CA HIS A 33 7.25 2.62 -1.06
C HIS A 33 7.36 3.85 -0.15
N PHE A 34 6.28 4.62 0.07
CA PHE A 34 6.28 5.65 1.13
C PHE A 34 6.33 5.04 2.53
N LEU A 35 5.92 3.77 2.64
CA LEU A 35 6.06 2.97 3.84
C LEU A 35 7.21 1.98 3.63
N ASN A 36 8.20 1.99 4.53
CA ASN A 36 9.19 0.92 4.57
C ASN A 36 8.56 -0.33 5.21
N GLY A 37 7.97 -1.20 4.39
CA GLY A 37 7.25 -2.37 4.89
C GLY A 37 8.11 -3.34 5.70
N TYR A 38 9.43 -3.33 5.52
CA TYR A 38 10.34 -4.19 6.29
C TYR A 38 10.44 -3.75 7.75
N GLU A 39 10.74 -2.47 7.98
CA GLU A 39 10.85 -1.92 9.34
C GLU A 39 9.52 -2.05 10.08
N VAL A 40 8.42 -1.74 9.40
CA VAL A 40 7.09 -1.71 10.01
C VAL A 40 6.58 -3.11 10.36
N ALA A 41 6.90 -4.13 9.56
CA ALA A 41 6.54 -5.50 9.85
C ALA A 41 7.51 -6.21 10.82
N GLY A 42 8.65 -5.60 11.14
CA GLY A 42 9.70 -6.23 11.94
C GLY A 42 10.58 -7.23 11.18
N GLY A 43 10.70 -7.06 9.85
CA GLY A 43 11.60 -7.84 9.00
C GLY A 43 10.93 -8.47 7.78
N MET A 44 11.77 -9.08 6.93
CA MET A 44 11.34 -9.71 5.67
C MET A 44 10.36 -10.87 5.89
N ASP A 45 10.65 -11.77 6.82
CA ASP A 45 9.85 -12.98 7.03
C ASP A 45 8.46 -12.66 7.57
N ALA A 46 8.36 -11.71 8.50
CA ALA A 46 7.08 -11.24 9.04
C ALA A 46 6.24 -10.57 7.95
N LEU A 47 6.85 -9.69 7.15
CA LEU A 47 6.19 -9.06 6.01
C LEU A 47 5.71 -10.08 4.98
N ALA A 48 6.56 -11.03 4.60
CA ALA A 48 6.24 -12.05 3.62
C ALA A 48 5.11 -12.95 4.12
N GLY A 49 5.15 -13.38 5.38
CA GLY A 49 4.10 -14.19 6.00
C GLY A 49 2.74 -13.51 5.95
N LEU A 50 2.67 -12.22 6.34
CA LEU A 50 1.45 -11.42 6.28
C LEU A 50 0.93 -11.28 4.84
N ALA A 51 1.78 -10.82 3.92
CA ALA A 51 1.38 -10.52 2.56
C ALA A 51 0.96 -11.78 1.78
N ILE A 52 1.64 -12.91 2.00
CA ILE A 52 1.28 -14.19 1.38
C ILE A 52 -0.04 -14.72 1.93
N ALA A 53 -0.25 -14.67 3.26
CA ALA A 53 -1.51 -15.10 3.86
C ALA A 53 -2.69 -14.27 3.36
N MET A 54 -2.55 -12.94 3.33
CA MET A 54 -3.58 -12.03 2.82
C MET A 54 -3.84 -12.22 1.33
N SER A 55 -2.81 -12.35 0.49
CA SER A 55 -2.98 -12.62 -0.94
C SER A 55 -3.67 -13.97 -1.17
N GLY A 56 -3.28 -15.00 -0.42
CA GLY A 56 -3.92 -16.31 -0.47
C GLY A 56 -5.41 -16.24 -0.10
N GLN A 57 -5.77 -15.45 0.91
CA GLN A 57 -7.17 -15.24 1.27
C GLN A 57 -7.93 -14.42 0.22
N ALA A 58 -7.35 -13.34 -0.28
CA ALA A 58 -7.96 -12.49 -1.30
C ALA A 58 -8.22 -13.25 -2.60
N ARG A 59 -7.28 -14.12 -3.01
CA ARG A 59 -7.48 -14.99 -4.20
C ARG A 59 -8.58 -16.02 -4.00
N LYS A 60 -8.84 -16.48 -2.77
CA LYS A 60 -9.94 -17.40 -2.46
C LYS A 60 -11.30 -16.70 -2.41
N THR A 61 -11.36 -15.48 -1.89
CA THR A 61 -12.61 -14.75 -1.63
C THR A 61 -12.95 -13.72 -2.70
N GLY A 62 -11.98 -13.38 -3.56
CA GLY A 62 -12.05 -12.27 -4.52
C GLY A 62 -11.92 -10.89 -3.87
N LYS A 63 -11.57 -10.79 -2.58
CA LYS A 63 -11.55 -9.51 -1.86
C LYS A 63 -10.37 -9.40 -0.89
N TRP A 64 -9.69 -8.27 -0.92
CA TRP A 64 -8.73 -7.91 0.12
C TRP A 64 -9.45 -7.42 1.38
N GLN A 65 -8.97 -7.87 2.53
CA GLN A 65 -9.51 -7.53 3.84
C GLN A 65 -8.35 -7.32 4.81
N GLY A 66 -8.52 -6.41 5.77
CA GLY A 66 -7.49 -6.06 6.75
C GLY A 66 -7.56 -4.57 7.09
N SER A 67 -6.72 -4.14 8.01
CA SER A 67 -6.55 -2.72 8.30
C SER A 67 -5.87 -2.00 7.12
N ALA A 68 -5.93 -0.66 7.11
CA ALA A 68 -5.18 0.13 6.14
C ALA A 68 -3.68 -0.20 6.16
N LEU A 69 -3.13 -0.51 7.34
CA LEU A 69 -1.72 -0.89 7.47
C LEU A 69 -1.43 -2.26 6.85
N ASP A 70 -2.26 -3.27 7.12
CA ASP A 70 -2.08 -4.62 6.57
C ASP A 70 -2.13 -4.61 5.04
N LEU A 71 -3.06 -3.83 4.49
CA LEU A 71 -3.21 -3.62 3.05
C LEU A 71 -2.00 -2.89 2.46
N TRP A 72 -1.45 -1.88 3.15
CA TRP A 72 -0.26 -1.17 2.67
C TRP A 72 0.99 -2.05 2.72
N LEU A 73 1.18 -2.84 3.79
CA LEU A 73 2.27 -3.82 3.87
C LEU A 73 2.18 -4.86 2.75
N SER A 74 0.97 -5.36 2.48
CA SER A 74 0.72 -6.24 1.35
C SER A 74 1.08 -5.58 0.02
N LEU A 75 0.65 -4.34 -0.21
CA LEU A 75 0.96 -3.59 -1.43
C LEU A 75 2.48 -3.39 -1.61
N PHE A 76 3.18 -2.99 -0.55
CA PHE A 76 4.63 -2.83 -0.56
C PHE A 76 5.33 -4.15 -0.96
N PHE A 77 4.93 -5.27 -0.35
CA PHE A 77 5.50 -6.57 -0.66
C PHE A 77 5.27 -6.97 -2.12
N GLN A 78 4.02 -6.84 -2.62
CA GLN A 78 3.69 -7.20 -3.99
C GLN A 78 4.46 -6.33 -5.01
N GLN A 79 4.56 -5.02 -4.79
CA GLN A 79 5.28 -4.11 -5.68
C GLN A 79 6.78 -4.44 -5.72
N ARG A 80 7.35 -4.77 -4.56
CA ARG A 80 8.74 -5.20 -4.47
C ARG A 80 8.97 -6.55 -5.16
N ALA A 81 8.09 -7.52 -4.95
CA ALA A 81 8.14 -8.81 -5.63
C ALA A 81 8.06 -8.65 -7.15
N HIS A 82 7.11 -7.86 -7.65
CA HIS A 82 6.94 -7.56 -9.07
C HIS A 82 8.21 -6.92 -9.68
N ARG A 83 8.83 -5.95 -8.99
CA ARG A 83 10.11 -5.37 -9.42
C ARG A 83 11.25 -6.38 -9.50
N HIS A 84 11.23 -7.44 -8.69
CA HIS A 84 12.25 -8.49 -8.70
C HIS A 84 11.98 -9.59 -9.73
N THR A 85 10.72 -9.94 -9.98
CA THR A 85 10.36 -11.03 -10.91
C THR A 85 10.12 -10.55 -12.34
N GLY A 86 9.83 -9.25 -12.54
CA GLY A 86 9.53 -8.69 -13.86
C GLY A 86 8.24 -9.24 -14.48
N SER A 87 7.34 -9.80 -13.68
CA SER A 87 6.09 -10.41 -14.17
C SER A 87 5.20 -9.35 -14.83
N GLU A 88 5.04 -9.41 -16.14
CA GLU A 88 4.21 -8.47 -16.93
C GLU A 88 2.70 -8.71 -16.76
N ASP A 89 2.29 -9.79 -16.09
CA ASP A 89 0.89 -10.13 -15.90
C ASP A 89 0.17 -9.10 -15.01
N ASN A 90 -0.79 -8.43 -15.63
CA ASN A 90 -1.68 -7.48 -14.97
C ASN A 90 -2.75 -8.26 -14.20
N ASP A 91 -2.43 -8.65 -12.97
CA ASP A 91 -3.32 -9.42 -12.11
C ASP A 91 -4.42 -8.52 -11.52
N PRO A 92 -5.70 -8.68 -11.91
CA PRO A 92 -6.78 -7.80 -11.45
C PRO A 92 -6.97 -7.79 -9.93
N ILE A 93 -6.52 -8.84 -9.22
CA ILE A 93 -6.58 -8.86 -7.76
C ILE A 93 -5.68 -7.78 -7.14
N LEU A 94 -4.66 -7.30 -7.85
CA LEU A 94 -3.76 -6.25 -7.40
C LEU A 94 -4.36 -4.85 -7.57
N ASP A 95 -5.18 -4.64 -8.60
CA ASP A 95 -6.03 -3.43 -8.67
C ASP A 95 -7.01 -3.39 -7.50
N GLU A 96 -7.60 -4.53 -7.14
CA GLU A 96 -8.49 -4.63 -5.97
C GLU A 96 -7.75 -4.35 -4.65
N LEU A 97 -6.47 -4.75 -4.52
CA LEU A 97 -5.64 -4.39 -3.37
C LEU A 97 -5.47 -2.87 -3.25
N CYS A 98 -5.17 -2.23 -4.37
CA CYS A 98 -4.96 -0.79 -4.43
C CYS A 98 -6.23 -0.04 -4.05
N GLU A 99 -7.37 -0.46 -4.57
CA GLU A 99 -8.65 0.17 -4.26
C GLU A 99 -9.09 -0.11 -2.81
N ALA A 100 -8.95 -1.34 -2.31
CA ALA A 100 -9.24 -1.67 -0.92
C ALA A 100 -8.40 -0.82 0.05
N LEU A 101 -7.11 -0.64 -0.24
CA LEU A 101 -6.24 0.23 0.53
C LEU A 101 -6.72 1.69 0.48
N ARG A 102 -7.03 2.21 -0.71
CA ARG A 102 -7.54 3.58 -0.87
C ARG A 102 -8.80 3.81 -0.03
N VAL A 103 -9.75 2.88 -0.07
CA VAL A 103 -10.98 2.94 0.73
C VAL A 103 -10.66 2.93 2.22
N ALA A 104 -9.81 2.00 2.68
CA ALA A 104 -9.42 1.91 4.08
C ALA A 104 -8.73 3.18 4.59
N LEU A 105 -7.84 3.77 3.78
CA LEU A 105 -7.15 5.02 4.11
C LEU A 105 -8.11 6.22 4.21
N ASN A 106 -9.13 6.27 3.36
CA ASN A 106 -10.15 7.33 3.40
C ASN A 106 -11.14 7.17 4.56
N GLN A 107 -11.14 6.02 5.23
CA GLN A 107 -11.98 5.75 6.41
C GLN A 107 -11.26 5.98 7.74
N LEU A 108 -9.96 6.28 7.71
CA LEU A 108 -9.20 6.59 8.91
C LEU A 108 -9.75 7.85 9.60
N THR A 109 -9.76 7.81 10.92
CA THR A 109 -9.96 9.01 11.74
C THR A 109 -8.78 9.98 11.55
N PRO A 110 -8.96 11.28 11.84
CA PRO A 110 -7.87 12.25 11.77
C PRO A 110 -6.64 11.85 12.61
N GLU A 111 -6.87 11.23 13.76
CA GLU A 111 -5.83 10.74 14.66
C GLU A 111 -5.03 9.58 14.04
N GLU A 112 -5.71 8.61 13.45
CA GLU A 112 -5.08 7.47 12.76
C GLU A 112 -4.30 7.92 11.53
N ALA A 113 -4.88 8.82 10.72
CA ALA A 113 -4.22 9.40 9.56
C ALA A 113 -2.95 10.16 9.96
N LYS A 114 -3.00 10.93 11.05
CA LYS A 114 -1.84 11.65 11.59
C LYS A 114 -0.75 10.70 12.10
N ALA A 115 -1.13 9.64 12.81
CA ALA A 115 -0.19 8.63 13.28
C ALA A 115 0.51 7.91 12.12
N LEU A 116 -0.26 7.60 11.06
CA LEU A 116 0.28 6.99 9.84
C LEU A 116 1.22 7.94 9.10
N ALA A 117 0.84 9.20 8.91
CA ALA A 117 1.67 10.22 8.26
C ALA A 117 3.00 10.44 9.00
N LEU A 118 2.98 10.44 10.34
CA LEU A 118 4.20 10.53 11.14
C LEU A 118 5.17 9.38 10.82
N ARG A 119 4.64 8.16 10.67
CA ARG A 119 5.42 6.98 10.29
C ARG A 119 6.00 7.11 8.88
N LEU A 120 5.22 7.57 7.90
CA LEU A 120 5.71 7.78 6.54
C LEU A 120 6.88 8.78 6.49
N LYS A 121 6.82 9.84 7.31
CA LYS A 121 7.86 10.87 7.37
C LYS A 121 9.16 10.39 8.04
N GLN A 122 9.05 9.47 9.00
CA GLN A 122 10.23 8.87 9.64
C GLN A 122 11.03 8.00 8.65
N GLU A 123 10.36 7.38 7.69
CA GLU A 123 10.95 6.46 6.70
C GLU A 123 11.32 7.14 5.36
N ALA A 124 10.95 8.42 5.17
CA ALA A 124 11.20 9.17 3.94
C ALA A 124 12.52 9.97 3.93
N LEU A 125 13.36 9.81 4.97
CA LEU A 125 14.63 10.52 5.18
C LEU A 125 15.83 9.60 5.02
#